data_AF-A0A5T0VU49-F1
#
_entry.id   AF-A0A5T0VU49-F1
#
_cell.length_a   1.000
_cell.length_b   1.000
_cell.length_c   1.000
_cell.angle_alpha   90.00
_cell.angle_beta   90.00
_cell.angle_gamma   90.00
#
_symmetry.space_group_name_H-M   'P 1'
#
loop_
_entity.id
_entity.type
_entity.pdbx_description
1 polymer ?
#
loop_
_entity_poly.entity_id
_entity_poly.type
_entity_poly.pdbx_seq_one_letter_code
_entity_poly.pdbx_strand_id
1 'polypeptide(L)'
;QQFRVSKKGDFNMPFGNNCFSLKNKKAINFGCEFFSKNNISIYKRDFQDLIFNETLNKDDFVYLDSPYSITTATYNESYKWGFNDDNRLFMVCKELDKSNIKFGMSNVIINKGLENKNLIDFCSKNDFKVYSPNNFQYHACGKENNKQQEVYICNYEVKNNNHSFNLLN
;
A
#
# COMPACT_ATOMS: atom_id res chain seq x y z
N GLN A 1 -13.80 13.86 -1.45
CA GLN A 1 -12.84 14.81 -2.05
C GLN A 1 -11.45 14.32 -1.72
N GLN A 2 -10.56 14.26 -2.70
CA GLN A 2 -9.16 13.91 -2.49
C GLN A 2 -8.38 15.17 -2.10
N PHE A 3 -7.34 15.03 -1.29
CA PHE A 3 -6.43 16.12 -0.99
C PHE A 3 -5.45 16.32 -2.16
N ARG A 4 -5.31 17.55 -2.66
CA ARG A 4 -4.39 17.89 -3.76
C ARG A 4 -3.72 19.24 -3.49
N VAL A 5 -2.43 19.29 -3.76
CA VAL A 5 -1.59 20.48 -3.63
C VAL A 5 -0.90 20.78 -4.96
N SER A 6 -0.63 22.05 -5.22
CA SER A 6 0.14 22.49 -6.38
C SER A 6 1.64 22.28 -6.14
N LYS A 7 2.47 22.47 -7.20
CA LYS A 7 3.93 22.49 -7.07
C LYS A 7 4.45 23.57 -6.11
N LYS A 8 3.66 24.62 -5.85
CA LYS A 8 3.99 25.69 -4.90
C LYS A 8 3.59 25.34 -3.45
N GLY A 9 2.94 24.19 -3.23
CA GLY A 9 2.42 23.75 -1.93
C GLY A 9 0.99 24.20 -1.64
N ASP A 10 0.39 25.02 -2.51
CA ASP A 10 -0.96 25.55 -2.29
C ASP A 10 -2.04 24.49 -2.49
N PHE A 11 -3.06 24.49 -1.63
CA PHE A 11 -4.26 23.71 -1.84
C PHE A 11 -4.97 24.15 -3.13
N ASN A 12 -5.32 23.21 -4.00
CA ASN A 12 -5.84 23.52 -5.32
C ASN A 12 -7.01 22.63 -5.77
N MET A 13 -7.76 22.05 -4.82
CA MET A 13 -8.98 21.32 -5.15
C MET A 13 -10.14 22.29 -5.42
N PRO A 14 -10.97 22.04 -6.45
CA PRO A 14 -12.19 22.80 -6.65
C PRO A 14 -13.17 22.57 -5.49
N PHE A 15 -14.06 23.53 -5.30
CA PHE A 15 -15.19 23.37 -4.38
C PHE A 15 -16.00 22.12 -4.74
N GLY A 16 -16.49 21.42 -3.73
CA GLY A 16 -17.29 20.21 -3.89
C GLY A 16 -18.48 20.24 -2.94
N ASN A 17 -19.46 19.38 -3.20
CA ASN A 17 -20.78 19.47 -2.57
C ASN A 17 -20.85 18.85 -1.16
N ASN A 18 -19.71 18.47 -0.56
CA ASN A 18 -19.67 17.86 0.76
C ASN A 18 -19.31 18.91 1.81
N CYS A 19 -19.98 18.84 2.97
CA CYS A 19 -19.71 19.68 4.12
C CYS A 19 -19.42 18.84 5.36
N PHE A 20 -18.96 19.51 6.42
CA PHE A 20 -18.77 18.87 7.71
C PHE A 20 -20.09 18.30 8.25
N SER A 21 -20.03 17.08 8.78
CA SER A 21 -21.18 16.37 9.35
C SER A 21 -20.86 15.81 10.73
N LEU A 22 -21.90 15.40 11.47
CA LEU A 22 -21.73 14.68 12.73
C LEU A 22 -20.92 13.39 12.57
N LYS A 23 -20.95 12.75 11.40
CA LYS A 23 -20.10 11.59 11.10
C LYS A 23 -18.62 11.99 11.08
N ASN A 24 -18.28 13.13 10.48
CA ASN A 24 -16.91 13.65 10.49
C ASN A 24 -16.45 13.98 11.91
N LYS A 25 -17.31 14.63 12.72
CA LYS A 25 -17.02 14.93 14.13
C LYS A 25 -16.67 13.65 14.91
N LYS A 26 -17.48 12.61 14.76
CA LYS A 26 -17.27 11.32 15.44
C LYS A 26 -15.95 10.68 15.01
N ALA A 27 -15.64 10.66 13.72
CA ALA A 27 -14.39 10.09 13.21
C ALA A 27 -13.15 10.86 13.71
N ILE A 28 -13.21 12.19 13.76
CA ILE A 28 -12.12 13.03 14.28
C ILE A 28 -11.90 12.75 15.78
N ASN A 29 -12.98 12.75 16.57
CA ASN A 29 -12.89 12.48 18.00
C ASN A 29 -12.30 11.08 18.27
N PHE A 30 -12.76 10.07 17.54
CA PHE A 30 -12.21 8.72 17.63
C PHE A 30 -10.71 8.70 17.31
N GLY A 31 -10.29 9.39 16.25
CA GLY A 31 -8.87 9.53 15.92
C GLY A 31 -8.07 10.17 17.04
N CYS A 32 -8.52 11.31 17.57
CA CYS A 32 -7.86 12.00 18.68
C CYS A 32 -7.74 11.10 19.93
N GLU A 33 -8.79 10.37 20.27
CA GLU A 33 -8.75 9.42 21.39
C GLU A 33 -7.79 8.26 21.13
N PHE A 34 -7.82 7.68 19.93
CA PHE A 34 -6.94 6.59 19.55
C PHE A 34 -5.47 7.02 19.64
N PHE A 35 -5.10 8.15 19.03
CA PHE A 35 -3.71 8.62 19.03
C PHE A 35 -3.23 9.11 20.40
N SER A 36 -4.12 9.61 21.27
CA SER A 36 -3.74 10.06 22.61
C SER A 36 -3.58 8.92 23.63
N LYS A 37 -4.25 7.79 23.42
CA LYS A 37 -4.27 6.65 24.36
C LYS A 37 -3.28 5.53 24.00
N ASN A 38 -2.74 5.53 22.79
CA ASN A 38 -1.85 4.46 22.30
C ASN A 38 -0.42 4.97 22.10
N ASN A 39 0.54 4.08 22.20
CA ASN A 39 1.95 4.39 21.93
C ASN A 39 2.19 4.48 20.41
N ILE A 40 2.07 5.68 19.86
CA ILE A 40 2.18 5.93 18.41
C ILE A 40 3.17 7.06 18.16
N SER A 41 4.12 6.81 17.26
CA SER A 41 5.00 7.82 16.70
C SER A 41 4.62 8.10 15.25
N ILE A 42 4.52 9.38 14.89
CA ILE A 42 4.13 9.82 13.54
C ILE A 42 5.33 10.49 12.88
N TYR A 43 5.68 10.02 11.68
CA TYR A 43 6.82 10.54 10.92
C TYR A 43 6.37 11.08 9.57
N LYS A 44 7.06 12.13 9.12
CA LYS A 44 7.02 12.63 7.74
C LYS A 44 8.43 12.49 7.17
N ARG A 45 8.73 11.31 6.63
CA ARG A 45 10.04 10.96 6.07
C ARG A 45 9.85 10.12 4.81
N ASP A 46 10.91 10.01 4.04
CA ASP A 46 10.99 8.97 3.02
C ASP A 46 10.95 7.58 3.68
N PHE A 47 10.26 6.63 3.05
CA PHE A 47 10.01 5.32 3.64
C PHE A 47 11.30 4.49 3.75
N GLN A 48 12.21 4.60 2.79
CA GLN A 48 13.46 3.84 2.79
C GLN A 48 14.38 4.36 3.88
N ASP A 49 14.49 5.69 3.99
CA ASP A 49 15.26 6.32 5.07
C ASP A 49 14.68 5.99 6.44
N LEU A 50 13.35 5.92 6.58
CA LEU A 50 12.73 5.53 7.84
C LEU A 50 13.12 4.09 8.19
N ILE A 51 12.87 3.12 7.31
CA ILE A 51 13.13 1.70 7.62
C ILE A 51 14.61 1.44 7.90
N PHE A 52 15.54 2.11 7.22
CA PHE A 52 16.98 1.88 7.40
C PHE A 52 17.57 2.57 8.63
N ASN A 53 16.91 3.59 9.19
CA ASN A 53 17.39 4.31 10.37
C ASN A 53 16.66 3.92 11.66
N GLU A 54 15.46 3.32 11.56
CA GLU A 54 14.76 2.78 12.72
C GLU A 54 15.41 1.47 13.20
N THR A 55 15.44 1.27 14.52
CA THR A 55 15.96 0.03 15.10
C THR A 55 14.85 -1.02 15.14
N LEU A 56 14.71 -1.76 14.03
CA LEU A 56 13.78 -2.88 13.92
C LEU A 56 14.44 -4.20 14.34
N ASN A 57 13.63 -5.11 14.88
CA ASN A 57 14.05 -6.45 15.28
C ASN A 57 13.05 -7.51 14.78
N LYS A 58 13.41 -8.79 14.94
CA LYS A 58 12.64 -9.94 14.42
C LYS A 58 11.20 -10.07 14.96
N ASP A 59 10.90 -9.43 16.09
CA ASP A 59 9.57 -9.45 16.69
C ASP A 59 8.69 -8.31 16.16
N ASP A 60 9.27 -7.37 15.39
CA ASP A 60 8.54 -6.33 14.70
C ASP A 60 7.88 -6.85 13.41
N PHE A 61 6.86 -6.13 12.97
CA PHE A 61 6.15 -6.37 11.72
C PHE A 61 6.04 -5.07 10.93
N VAL A 62 6.43 -5.12 9.65
CA VAL A 62 6.37 -3.96 8.75
C VAL A 62 5.30 -4.16 7.69
N TYR A 63 4.31 -3.28 7.65
CA TYR A 63 3.30 -3.26 6.59
C TYR A 63 3.56 -2.14 5.59
N LEU A 64 3.55 -2.47 4.31
CA LEU A 64 3.88 -1.60 3.18
C LEU A 64 2.67 -1.49 2.25
N ASP A 65 2.06 -0.32 2.17
CA ASP A 65 0.98 0.00 1.23
C ASP A 65 1.37 1.26 0.42
N SER A 66 2.36 1.07 -0.46
CA SER A 66 2.88 2.15 -1.30
C SER A 66 1.88 2.51 -2.41
N PRO A 67 2.06 3.64 -3.09
CA PRO A 67 1.45 3.81 -4.40
C PRO A 67 1.79 2.66 -5.36
N TYR A 68 0.83 2.26 -6.21
CA TYR A 68 1.03 1.19 -7.19
C TYR A 68 1.32 1.80 -8.57
N SER A 69 2.51 1.55 -9.10
CA SER A 69 3.01 2.16 -10.35
C SER A 69 2.13 1.86 -11.58
N ILE A 70 1.47 0.71 -11.64
CA ILE A 70 0.57 0.33 -12.75
C ILE A 70 -0.86 0.87 -12.59
N THR A 71 -1.15 1.67 -11.57
CA THR A 71 -2.48 2.27 -11.32
C THR A 71 -2.50 3.78 -11.53
N THR A 72 -3.69 4.35 -11.64
CA THR A 72 -3.89 5.80 -11.77
C THR A 72 -4.52 6.33 -10.48
N ALA A 73 -3.74 7.08 -9.72
CA ALA A 73 -4.19 7.75 -8.49
C ALA A 73 -3.50 9.12 -8.35
N THR A 74 -4.10 10.02 -7.57
CA THR A 74 -3.64 11.42 -7.40
C THR A 74 -2.20 11.52 -6.92
N TYR A 75 -1.76 10.55 -6.11
CA TYR A 75 -0.39 10.47 -5.62
C TYR A 75 0.60 9.99 -6.69
N ASN A 76 0.18 9.16 -7.65
CA ASN A 76 0.99 8.82 -8.84
C ASN A 76 1.13 10.03 -9.77
N GLU A 77 0.05 10.79 -9.95
CA GLU A 77 0.05 11.96 -10.83
C GLU A 77 0.85 13.14 -10.26
N SER A 78 0.78 13.36 -8.94
CA SER A 78 1.39 14.53 -8.29
C SER A 78 2.82 14.28 -7.78
N TYR A 79 3.11 13.06 -7.31
CA TYR A 79 4.41 12.73 -6.68
C TYR A 79 5.26 11.76 -7.53
N LYS A 80 4.75 11.32 -8.68
CA LYS A 80 5.47 10.52 -9.69
C LYS A 80 6.09 9.22 -9.16
N TRP A 81 5.38 8.51 -8.27
CA TRP A 81 5.78 7.14 -7.95
C TRP A 81 5.91 6.33 -9.24
N GLY A 82 7.08 5.76 -9.46
CA GLY A 82 7.38 5.05 -10.69
C GLY A 82 8.28 3.84 -10.47
N PHE A 83 8.83 3.34 -11.57
CA PHE A 83 9.68 2.14 -11.58
C PHE A 83 10.87 2.22 -10.60
N ASN A 84 11.48 3.39 -10.46
CA ASN A 84 12.59 3.58 -9.51
C ASN A 84 12.13 3.46 -8.05
N ASP A 85 10.93 3.94 -7.72
CA ASP A 85 10.37 3.84 -6.38
C ASP A 85 9.93 2.41 -6.06
N ASP A 86 9.39 1.68 -7.03
CA ASP A 86 9.15 0.23 -6.91
C ASP A 86 10.46 -0.50 -6.58
N ASN A 87 11.55 -0.19 -7.28
CA ASN A 87 12.85 -0.83 -6.99
C ASN A 87 13.37 -0.48 -5.58
N ARG A 88 13.14 0.75 -5.09
CA ARG A 88 13.49 1.15 -3.72
C ARG A 88 12.65 0.39 -2.69
N LEU A 89 11.36 0.22 -2.95
CA LEU A 89 10.46 -0.62 -2.14
C LEU A 89 10.94 -2.08 -2.11
N PHE A 90 11.35 -2.62 -3.25
CA PHE A 90 11.88 -3.98 -3.35
C PHE A 90 13.17 -4.17 -2.57
N MET A 91 14.06 -3.16 -2.55
CA MET A 91 15.24 -3.16 -1.67
C MET A 91 14.84 -3.21 -0.20
N VAL A 92 13.84 -2.42 0.22
CA VAL A 92 13.32 -2.44 1.59
C VAL A 92 12.81 -3.84 1.96
N CYS A 93 11.97 -4.46 1.14
CA CYS A 93 11.46 -5.82 1.40
C CYS A 93 12.59 -6.84 1.53
N LYS A 94 13.63 -6.76 0.68
CA LYS A 94 14.79 -7.65 0.76
C LYS A 94 15.62 -7.45 2.03
N GLU A 95 15.83 -6.22 2.47
CA GLU A 95 16.58 -5.95 3.70
C GLU A 95 15.81 -6.41 4.95
N LEU A 96 14.49 -6.24 4.96
CA LEU A 96 13.61 -6.79 6.01
C LEU A 96 13.71 -8.32 6.04
N ASP A 97 13.64 -8.96 4.88
CA ASP A 97 13.76 -10.42 4.76
C ASP A 97 15.11 -10.95 5.23
N LYS A 98 16.20 -10.35 4.75
CA LYS A 98 17.57 -10.68 5.15
C LYS A 98 17.79 -10.51 6.67
N SER A 99 17.10 -9.57 7.28
CA SER A 99 17.14 -9.32 8.72
C SER A 99 16.18 -10.19 9.53
N ASN A 100 15.46 -11.12 8.87
CA ASN A 100 14.44 -11.98 9.46
C ASN A 100 13.32 -11.18 10.16
N ILE A 101 12.98 -10.02 9.61
CA ILE A 101 11.87 -9.18 10.03
C ILE A 101 10.68 -9.50 9.12
N LYS A 102 9.52 -9.73 9.71
CA LYS A 102 8.32 -10.05 8.93
C LYS A 102 7.78 -8.80 8.26
N PHE A 103 7.46 -8.92 6.98
CA PHE A 103 6.76 -7.86 6.26
C PHE A 103 5.52 -8.36 5.53
N GLY A 104 4.59 -7.44 5.34
CA GLY A 104 3.45 -7.58 4.45
C GLY A 104 3.39 -6.40 3.50
N MET A 105 3.19 -6.63 2.20
CA MET A 105 3.11 -5.60 1.19
C MET A 105 1.87 -5.77 0.34
N SER A 106 1.05 -4.72 0.24
CA SER A 106 -0.08 -4.66 -0.69
C SER A 106 0.37 -4.09 -2.03
N ASN A 107 -0.10 -4.69 -3.13
CA ASN A 107 0.17 -4.21 -4.50
C ASN A 107 -0.86 -4.77 -5.50
N VAL A 108 -0.66 -4.51 -6.79
CA VAL A 108 -1.49 -5.00 -7.89
C VAL A 108 -0.59 -5.62 -8.97
N ILE A 109 -0.85 -6.87 -9.35
CA ILE A 109 -0.10 -7.57 -10.40
C ILE A 109 -0.73 -7.41 -11.79
N ILE A 110 -2.05 -7.22 -11.86
CA ILE A 110 -2.76 -6.94 -13.10
C ILE A 110 -3.68 -5.74 -12.87
N ASN A 111 -3.63 -4.73 -13.74
CA ASN A 111 -4.57 -3.62 -13.75
C ASN A 111 -4.87 -3.19 -15.19
N LYS A 112 -6.15 -3.20 -15.59
CA LYS A 112 -6.56 -2.76 -16.93
C LYS A 112 -5.83 -3.48 -18.07
N GLY A 113 -5.52 -4.76 -17.88
CA GLY A 113 -4.76 -5.59 -18.83
C GLY A 113 -3.25 -5.35 -18.84
N LEU A 114 -2.74 -4.41 -18.03
CA LEU A 114 -1.31 -4.23 -17.80
C LEU A 114 -0.85 -5.17 -16.69
N GLU A 115 0.24 -5.89 -16.92
CA GLU A 115 0.84 -6.82 -15.99
C GLU A 115 2.11 -6.21 -15.38
N ASN A 116 2.23 -6.27 -14.04
CA ASN A 116 3.43 -5.81 -13.32
C ASN A 116 4.50 -6.91 -13.30
N LYS A 117 5.12 -7.15 -14.46
CA LYS A 117 6.15 -8.18 -14.62
C LYS A 117 7.33 -8.02 -13.66
N ASN A 118 7.71 -6.76 -13.37
CA ASN A 118 8.80 -6.48 -12.42
C ASN A 118 8.48 -6.99 -11.02
N LEU A 119 7.24 -6.77 -10.55
CA LEU A 119 6.77 -7.27 -9.25
C LEU A 119 6.68 -8.80 -9.22
N ILE A 120 6.17 -9.41 -10.29
CA ILE A 120 6.05 -10.87 -10.41
C ILE A 120 7.43 -11.53 -10.35
N ASP A 121 8.37 -11.04 -11.16
CA ASP A 121 9.76 -11.51 -11.18
C ASP A 121 10.43 -11.30 -9.82
N PHE A 122 10.17 -10.17 -9.16
CA PHE A 122 10.71 -9.87 -7.84
C PHE A 122 10.23 -10.88 -6.80
N CYS A 123 8.92 -11.14 -6.72
CA CYS A 123 8.39 -12.11 -5.76
C CYS A 123 8.94 -13.52 -6.02
N SER A 124 8.96 -13.95 -7.29
CA SER A 124 9.45 -15.28 -7.67
C SER A 124 10.94 -15.48 -7.34
N LYS A 125 11.79 -14.49 -7.64
CA LYS A 125 13.25 -14.58 -7.37
C LYS A 125 13.61 -14.65 -5.90
N ASN A 126 12.75 -14.17 -5.01
CA ASN A 126 13.00 -14.14 -3.56
C ASN A 126 12.12 -15.14 -2.78
N ASP A 127 11.38 -16.02 -3.48
CA ASP A 127 10.43 -16.98 -2.87
C ASP A 127 9.42 -16.34 -1.89
N PHE A 128 9.01 -15.11 -2.19
CA PHE A 128 7.97 -14.43 -1.40
C PHE A 128 6.60 -15.00 -1.71
N LYS A 129 5.79 -15.16 -0.66
CA LYS A 129 4.45 -15.71 -0.76
C LYS A 129 3.50 -14.62 -1.23
N VAL A 130 2.73 -14.90 -2.29
CA VAL A 130 1.82 -13.95 -2.92
C VAL A 130 0.40 -14.46 -2.79
N TYR A 131 -0.46 -13.72 -2.10
CA TYR A 131 -1.85 -14.06 -1.87
C TYR A 131 -2.76 -13.09 -2.62
N SER A 132 -3.83 -13.58 -3.24
CA SER A 132 -4.87 -12.76 -3.85
C SER A 132 -6.20 -12.99 -3.14
N PRO A 133 -7.02 -11.94 -2.91
CA PRO A 133 -8.38 -12.14 -2.42
C PRO A 133 -9.21 -12.98 -3.41
N ASN A 134 -10.06 -13.84 -2.88
CA ASN A 134 -10.99 -14.67 -3.65
C ASN A 134 -12.08 -13.78 -4.27
N ASN A 135 -12.41 -14.04 -5.54
CA ASN A 135 -13.54 -13.41 -6.24
C ASN A 135 -13.52 -11.87 -6.30
N PHE A 136 -12.35 -11.23 -6.24
CA PHE A 136 -12.27 -9.78 -6.39
C PHE A 136 -12.61 -9.37 -7.84
N GLN A 137 -13.85 -8.92 -8.07
CA GLN A 137 -14.26 -8.28 -9.32
C GLN A 137 -14.26 -6.77 -9.11
N TYR A 138 -13.31 -6.08 -9.74
CA TYR A 138 -13.30 -4.63 -9.74
C TYR A 138 -14.33 -4.10 -10.75
N HIS A 139 -15.41 -3.49 -10.25
CA HIS A 139 -16.39 -2.79 -11.07
C HIS A 139 -16.10 -1.29 -11.06
N ALA A 140 -15.31 -0.81 -12.01
CA ALA A 140 -15.26 0.63 -12.30
C ALA A 140 -16.64 1.04 -12.84
N CYS A 141 -17.28 2.07 -12.25
CA CYS A 141 -18.57 2.58 -12.75
C CYS A 141 -18.53 2.80 -14.28
N GLY A 142 -19.31 1.99 -15.01
CA GLY A 142 -19.64 2.21 -16.42
C GLY A 142 -18.62 1.73 -17.47
N LYS A 143 -17.63 0.88 -17.14
CA LYS A 143 -16.76 0.23 -18.13
C LYS A 143 -16.72 -1.28 -17.91
N GLU A 144 -16.58 -2.04 -19.01
CA GLU A 144 -16.43 -3.50 -18.98
C GLU A 144 -15.31 -3.93 -18.01
N ASN A 145 -15.52 -5.11 -17.41
CA ASN A 145 -14.67 -5.72 -16.40
C ASN A 145 -13.23 -5.91 -16.91
N ASN A 146 -12.40 -4.89 -16.74
CA ASN A 146 -10.98 -5.07 -16.95
C ASN A 146 -10.40 -5.80 -15.74
N LYS A 147 -9.74 -6.93 -15.99
CA LYS A 147 -9.09 -7.74 -14.95
C LYS A 147 -8.21 -6.85 -14.08
N GLN A 148 -8.49 -6.84 -12.77
CA GLN A 148 -7.64 -6.27 -11.73
C GLN A 148 -7.35 -7.38 -10.74
N GLN A 149 -6.08 -7.53 -10.37
CA GLN A 149 -5.65 -8.56 -9.44
C GLN A 149 -4.76 -7.92 -8.37
N GLU A 150 -5.38 -7.57 -7.25
CA GLU A 150 -4.72 -7.09 -6.05
C GLU A 150 -4.07 -8.26 -5.31
N VAL A 151 -2.94 -8.00 -4.67
CA VAL A 151 -2.17 -9.02 -3.97
C VAL A 151 -1.66 -8.52 -2.63
N TYR A 152 -1.49 -9.47 -1.72
CA TYR A 152 -0.74 -9.35 -0.48
C TYR A 152 0.52 -10.21 -0.58
N ILE A 153 1.69 -9.62 -0.42
CA ILE A 153 2.99 -10.26 -0.58
C ILE A 153 3.69 -10.27 0.79
N CYS A 154 4.22 -11.42 1.21
CA CYS A 154 4.94 -11.54 2.48
C CYS A 154 6.07 -12.56 2.45
N ASN A 155 6.99 -12.44 3.41
CA ASN A 155 8.12 -13.36 3.60
C ASN A 155 7.91 -14.41 4.71
N TYR A 156 6.66 -14.71 5.03
CA TYR A 156 6.33 -15.69 6.06
C TYR A 156 5.10 -16.51 5.65
N GLU A 157 4.93 -17.65 6.30
CA GLU A 157 3.79 -18.54 6.07
C GLU A 157 2.54 -18.04 6.80
N VAL A 158 1.48 -17.78 6.04
CA VAL A 158 0.15 -17.49 6.61
C VAL A 158 -0.53 -18.82 6.93
N LYS A 159 -0.78 -19.10 8.21
CA LYS A 159 -1.50 -20.31 8.62
C LYS A 159 -2.92 -20.28 8.05
N ASN A 160 -3.30 -21.32 7.31
CA ASN A 160 -4.63 -21.48 6.71
C ASN A 160 -5.72 -21.57 7.79
N ASN A 161 -6.32 -20.42 8.11
CA ASN A 161 -7.47 -20.30 9.00
C ASN A 161 -8.68 -19.82 8.19
N ASN A 162 -9.29 -20.67 7.34
CA ASN A 162 -10.53 -20.35 6.59
C ASN A 162 -10.54 -18.95 5.93
N HIS A 163 -9.40 -18.48 5.41
CA HIS A 163 -9.29 -17.14 4.88
C HIS A 163 -9.66 -17.10 3.39
N SER A 164 -10.31 -16.01 2.98
CA SER A 164 -10.76 -15.77 1.60
C SER A 164 -9.63 -15.39 0.65
N PHE A 165 -8.42 -15.92 0.82
CA PHE A 165 -7.25 -15.59 0.00
C PHE A 165 -6.61 -16.86 -0.55
N ASN A 166 -6.24 -16.85 -1.82
CA ASN A 166 -5.53 -17.94 -2.49
C ASN A 166 -4.05 -17.58 -2.65
N LEU A 167 -3.17 -18.52 -2.29
CA LEU A 167 -1.76 -18.46 -2.67
C LEU A 167 -1.66 -18.56 -4.20
N LEU A 168 -0.97 -17.62 -4.81
CA LEU A 168 -0.60 -17.65 -6.22
C LEU A 168 0.72 -18.40 -6.32
N ASN A 169 0.73 -19.49 -7.07
CA ASN A 169 1.93 -20.27 -7.40
C ASN A 169 2.63 -19.67 -8.63
#